data_AF-A0AA43LCL4-F1
#
_entry.id   AF-A0AA43LCL4-F1
#
_cell.length_a   1.000
_cell.length_b   1.000
_cell.length_c   1.000
_cell.angle_alpha   90.00
_cell.angle_beta   90.00
_cell.angle_gamma   90.00
#
_symmetry.space_group_name_H-M   'P 1'
#
loop_
_entity.id
_entity.type
_entity.pdbx_description
1 polymer ?
#
loop_
_entity_poly.entity_id
_entity_poly.type
_entity_poly.pdbx_seq_one_letter_code
_entity_poly.pdbx_strand_id
1 'polypeptide(L)' 'MLFLIIMRRNGLMSIYDFQAKSIHGEPVELSIYRGKVLLILNTASRYSYSR' A
#
# COMPACT_ATOMS: atom_id res chain seq x y z
N MET A 1 -19.81 3.42 -12.12
CA MET A 1 -20.00 4.83 -11.75
C MET A 1 -20.86 4.87 -10.49
N LEU A 2 -20.19 4.87 -9.33
CA LEU A 2 -20.63 4.89 -7.91
C LEU A 2 -19.60 3.99 -7.20
N PHE A 3 -18.70 4.40 -6.30
CA PHE A 3 -18.62 5.54 -5.42
C PHE A 3 -17.20 6.12 -5.47
N LEU A 4 -17.05 7.30 -6.08
CA LEU A 4 -15.87 8.13 -5.91
C LEU A 4 -16.15 9.08 -4.74
N ILE A 5 -16.03 8.58 -3.51
CA ILE A 5 -15.88 9.43 -2.32
C ILE A 5 -14.66 8.92 -1.55
N ILE A 6 -13.49 9.02 -2.20
CA ILE A 6 -12.25 9.09 -1.43
C ILE A 6 -12.25 10.50 -0.85
N MET A 7 -12.52 10.58 0.45
CA MET A 7 -12.24 11.74 1.30
C MET A 7 -10.82 12.22 1.00
N ARG A 8 -10.68 13.21 0.11
CA ARG A 8 -9.44 13.95 -0.06
C ARG A 8 -9.24 14.78 1.20
N ARG A 9 -8.68 14.17 2.25
CA ARG A 9 -8.14 14.92 3.39
C ARG A 9 -7.02 15.81 2.84
N ASN A 10 -7.22 17.10 2.97
CA ASN A 10 -6.18 18.10 2.74
C ASN A 10 -5.01 17.80 3.70
N GLY A 11 -3.82 17.53 3.14
CA GLY A 11 -2.58 17.30 3.89
C GLY A 11 -1.70 16.25 3.22
N LEU A 12 -0.40 16.56 3.10
CA LEU A 12 0.70 15.74 2.55
C LEU A 12 0.87 14.43 3.34
N MET A 13 -0.05 13.47 3.21
CA MET A 13 0.18 12.13 3.75
C MET A 13 1.25 11.44 2.91
N SER A 14 2.38 11.16 3.54
CA SER A 14 3.46 10.40 2.95
C SER A 14 3.15 8.91 3.10
N ILE A 15 3.68 8.08 2.19
CA ILE A 15 3.61 6.61 2.33
C ILE A 15 4.21 6.13 3.66
N TYR A 16 5.13 6.91 4.23
CA TYR A 16 5.80 6.63 5.49
C TYR A 16 4.94 6.84 6.75
N ASP A 17 3.75 7.40 6.62
CA ASP A 17 2.83 7.64 7.74
C ASP A 17 1.84 6.46 7.95
N PHE A 18 1.97 5.40 7.15
CA PHE A 18 1.09 4.23 7.18
C PHE A 18 1.77 3.00 7.78
N GLN A 19 0.94 2.11 8.33
CA GLN A 19 1.31 0.74 8.68
C GLN A 19 0.74 -0.25 7.67
N ALA A 20 1.46 -1.34 7.42
CA ALA A 20 1.00 -2.47 6.62
C ALA A 20 1.10 -3.77 7.43
N LYS A 21 0.25 -4.74 7.12
CA LYS A 21 0.33 -6.08 7.73
C LYS A 21 1.39 -6.90 6.98
N SER A 22 2.36 -7.45 7.70
CA SER A 22 3.35 -8.37 7.13
C SER A 22 2.69 -9.71 6.74
N ILE A 23 3.44 -10.53 6.00
CA ILE A 23 3.01 -11.89 5.65
C ILE A 23 2.78 -12.79 6.87
N HIS A 24 3.40 -12.47 8.01
CA HIS A 24 3.23 -13.18 9.28
C HIS A 24 2.09 -12.63 10.12
N GLY A 25 1.47 -11.53 9.68
CA GLY A 25 0.33 -10.91 10.33
C GLY A 25 0.65 -9.76 11.28
N GLU A 26 1.92 -9.51 11.54
CA GLU A 26 2.37 -8.41 12.39
C GLU A 26 2.29 -7.06 11.67
N PRO A 27 1.93 -5.97 12.37
CA PRO A 27 1.97 -4.62 11.82
C PRO A 27 3.42 -4.17 11.58
N VAL A 28 3.65 -3.52 10.44
CA VAL A 28 4.94 -2.96 10.03
C VAL A 28 4.74 -1.51 9.65
N GLU A 29 5.47 -0.62 10.32
CA GLU A 29 5.55 0.79 9.97
C GLU A 29 6.26 0.98 8.64
N LEU A 30 5.65 1.67 7.67
CA LEU A 30 6.32 1.96 6.39
C LEU A 30 7.42 3.02 6.54
N SER A 31 7.43 3.77 7.64
CA SER A 31 8.47 4.76 7.96
C SER A 31 9.89 4.19 7.98
N ILE A 32 10.06 2.88 8.21
CA ILE A 32 11.35 2.18 8.19
C ILE A 32 12.06 2.24 6.83
N TYR A 33 11.31 2.54 5.76
CA TYR A 33 11.83 2.64 4.41
C TYR A 33 12.16 4.08 3.97
N ARG A 34 12.06 5.07 4.87
CA ARG A 34 12.34 6.47 4.56
C ARG A 34 13.76 6.65 4.02
N GLY A 35 13.89 7.42 2.95
CA GLY A 35 15.17 7.67 2.27
C GLY A 35 15.57 6.57 1.26
N LYS A 36 14.75 5.54 1.07
CA LYS A 36 14.95 4.52 0.03
C LYS A 36 14.02 4.79 -1.16
N VAL A 37 14.46 4.40 -2.35
CA VAL A 37 13.56 4.31 -3.51
C VAL A 37 12.72 3.03 -3.35
N LEU A 38 11.40 3.17 -3.44
CA LEU A 38 10.45 2.08 -3.24
C LEU A 38 9.66 1.78 -4.51
N LEU A 39 9.58 0.50 -4.86
CA LEU A 39 8.66 -0.02 -5.87
C LEU A 39 7.55 -0.80 -5.15
N ILE A 40 6.31 -0.31 -5.26
CA ILE A 40 5.13 -0.94 -4.65
C ILE A 40 4.38 -1.68 -5.75
N LEU A 41 4.23 -2.99 -5.59
CA LEU A 41 3.53 -3.87 -6.54
C LEU A 41 2.30 -4.48 -5.88
N ASN A 42 1.21 -4.55 -6.63
CA ASN A 42 0.08 -5.41 -6.30
C ASN A 42 0.38 -6.80 -6.86
N THR A 43 0.44 -7.82 -5.99
CA THR A 43 0.59 -9.23 -6.38
C THR A 43 -0.66 -10.01 -5.98
N ALA A 44 -1.20 -10.83 -6.90
CA ALA A 44 -2.31 -11.74 -6.63
C ALA A 44 -1.81 -13.20 -6.65
N SER A 45 -2.20 -13.99 -5.64
CA SER A 45 -1.73 -15.39 -5.47
C SER A 45 -2.47 -16.42 -6.33
N ARG A 46 -3.58 -16.03 -6.96
CA ARG A 46 -4.26 -16.81 -8.00
C ARG A 46 -4.53 -15.92 -9.20
N TYR A 47 -3.65 -15.99 -10.18
CA TYR A 47 -3.94 -15.51 -11.52
C TYR A 47 -3.73 -16.69 -12.47
N SER A 48 -4.82 -17.28 -12.96
CA SER A 48 -4.78 -18.25 -14.06
C SER A 48 -4.41 -17.49 -15.32
N TYR A 49 -3.12 -17.44 -15.63
CA TYR A 49 -2.61 -16.89 -16.88
C TYR A 49 -2.78 -17.95 -17.98
N SER A 50 -3.93 -17.94 -18.67
CA SER A 50 -4.11 -18.67 -19.92
C SER A 50 -3.58 -17.82 -21.07
N ARG A 51 -2.62 -18.38 -21.80
CA ARG A 51 -1.95 -17.81 -22.98
C ARG A 51 -2.87 -17.73 -24.18
#